data_AF-A0A317KNZ6-F1
#
_entry.id   AF-A0A317KNZ6-F1
#
_cell.length_a   1.000
_cell.length_b   1.000
_cell.length_c   1.000
_cell.angle_alpha   90.00
_cell.angle_beta   90.00
_cell.angle_gamma   90.00
#
_symmetry.space_group_name_H-M   'P 1'
#
loop_
_entity.id
_entity.type
_entity.pdbx_description
1 polymer ?
#
loop_
_entity_poly.entity_id
_entity_poly.type
_entity_poly.pdbx_seq_one_letter_code
_entity_poly.pdbx_strand_id
1 'polypeptide(L)'
;MRNPERAVRGLGAGTLSLEALVLLLAIQPIRVVGGDLSGTAIGAVVALAVAAVVLAGMMRRPWAWPAGTALQGLLMLAGLLHWSLFALGVIFALVWAYALHVRRVILG
;
A
#
# COMPACT_ATOMS: atom_id res chain seq x y z
N MET A 1 -10.73 -4.04 -25.95
CA MET A 1 -10.81 -4.24 -24.48
C MET A 1 -11.81 -3.24 -23.92
N ARG A 2 -12.86 -3.68 -23.21
CA ARG A 2 -13.93 -2.79 -22.73
C ARG A 2 -13.43 -2.02 -21.49
N ASN A 3 -13.19 -0.72 -21.61
CA ASN A 3 -12.76 0.24 -20.56
C ASN A 3 -11.39 0.00 -19.90
N PRO A 4 -10.28 0.27 -20.62
CA PRO A 4 -8.92 0.26 -20.05
C PRO A 4 -8.76 1.10 -18.78
N GLU A 5 -9.40 2.26 -18.71
CA GLU A 5 -9.40 3.11 -17.51
C GLU A 5 -9.94 2.42 -16.25
N ARG A 6 -11.01 1.62 -16.40
CA ARG A 6 -11.57 0.87 -15.26
C ARG A 6 -10.64 -0.24 -14.82
N ALA A 7 -9.94 -0.89 -15.74
CA ALA A 7 -8.95 -1.92 -15.43
C ALA A 7 -7.76 -1.33 -14.65
N VAL A 8 -7.22 -0.20 -15.10
CA VAL A 8 -6.12 0.50 -14.41
C VAL A 8 -6.53 0.97 -13.01
N ARG A 9 -7.74 1.50 -12.85
CA ARG A 9 -8.28 1.89 -11.54
C ARG A 9 -8.51 0.69 -10.63
N GLY A 10 -9.00 -0.41 -11.19
CA GLY A 10 -9.16 -1.68 -10.47
C GLY A 10 -7.83 -2.24 -9.99
N LEU A 11 -6.76 -2.13 -10.80
CA LEU A 11 -5.41 -2.52 -10.42
C LEU A 11 -4.91 -1.71 -9.21
N GLY A 12 -5.00 -0.38 -9.26
CA GLY A 12 -4.59 0.48 -8.14
C GLY A 12 -5.39 0.21 -6.85
N ALA A 13 -6.71 0.04 -6.96
CA ALA A 13 -7.57 -0.28 -5.82
C ALA A 13 -7.27 -1.67 -5.24
N GLY A 14 -7.03 -2.65 -6.11
CA GLY A 14 -6.62 -4.00 -5.73
C GLY A 14 -5.29 -4.02 -4.98
N THR A 15 -4.28 -3.30 -5.48
CA THR A 15 -2.97 -3.19 -4.81
C THR A 15 -3.10 -2.63 -3.40
N LEU A 16 -3.81 -1.51 -3.23
CA LEU A 16 -3.99 -0.88 -1.91
C LEU A 16 -4.84 -1.72 -0.95
N SER A 17 -5.84 -2.43 -1.48
CA SER A 17 -6.66 -3.33 -0.66
C SER A 17 -5.84 -4.52 -0.16
N LEU A 18 -5.01 -5.09 -1.04
CA LEU A 18 -4.08 -6.15 -0.68
C LEU A 18 -3.02 -5.65 0.31
N GLU A 19 -2.51 -4.44 0.13
CA GLU A 19 -1.57 -3.79 1.06
C GLU A 19 -2.14 -3.68 2.46
N ALA A 20 -3.36 -3.15 2.59
CA ALA A 20 -4.05 -3.08 3.86
C ALA A 20 -4.17 -4.46 4.53
N LEU A 21 -4.58 -5.47 3.75
CA LEU A 21 -4.71 -6.84 4.24
C LEU A 21 -3.35 -7.38 4.74
N VAL A 22 -2.30 -7.27 3.93
CA VAL A 22 -0.97 -7.79 4.27
C VAL A 22 -0.39 -7.04 5.47
N LEU A 23 -0.59 -5.73 5.59
CA LEU A 23 -0.16 -4.95 6.76
C LEU A 23 -0.83 -5.45 8.04
N LEU A 24 -2.14 -5.67 8.03
CA LEU A 24 -2.85 -6.20 9.20
C LEU A 24 -2.42 -7.63 9.53
N LEU A 25 -2.28 -8.48 8.51
CA LEU A 25 -1.83 -9.85 8.68
C LEU A 25 -0.38 -9.92 9.16
N ALA A 26 0.47 -8.95 8.81
CA ALA A 26 1.89 -8.90 9.20
C ALA A 26 2.08 -8.60 10.69
N ILE A 27 1.10 -8.03 11.39
CA ILE A 27 1.21 -7.73 12.83
C ILE A 27 1.52 -9.00 13.62
N GLN A 28 0.78 -10.08 13.39
CA GLN A 28 0.91 -11.29 14.19
C GLN A 28 2.23 -12.07 13.94
N PRO A 29 2.65 -12.34 12.69
CA PRO A 29 3.94 -12.96 12.41
C PRO A 29 5.12 -12.18 12.98
N ILE A 30 5.10 -10.84 12.91
CA ILE A 30 6.20 -10.05 13.45
C ILE A 30 6.25 -10.16 14.98
N ARG A 31 5.09 -10.15 15.67
CA ARG A 31 5.05 -10.38 17.13
C ARG A 31 5.55 -11.76 17.54
N VAL A 32 5.33 -12.78 16.71
CA VAL A 32 5.74 -14.16 17.01
C VAL A 32 7.22 -14.41 16.68
N VAL A 33 7.74 -13.84 15.60
CA VAL A 33 9.09 -14.12 15.06
C VAL A 33 10.12 -13.05 15.45
N GLY A 34 9.71 -11.79 15.55
CA GLY A 34 10.60 -10.63 15.74
C GLY A 34 10.68 -10.08 17.18
N GLY A 35 9.95 -10.67 18.13
CA GLY A 35 9.84 -10.15 19.50
C GLY A 35 8.78 -9.05 19.63
N ASP A 36 8.91 -8.19 20.65
CA ASP A 36 7.90 -7.18 20.97
C ASP A 36 7.81 -6.07 19.92
N LEU A 37 6.75 -6.11 19.11
CA LEU A 37 6.37 -4.97 18.27
C LEU A 37 5.89 -3.85 19.19
N SER A 38 6.62 -2.72 19.20
CA SER A 38 6.23 -1.53 19.97
C SER A 38 4.79 -1.12 19.62
N GLY A 39 4.02 -0.69 20.63
CA GLY A 39 2.64 -0.19 20.43
C GLY A 39 2.58 0.94 19.38
N THR A 40 3.64 1.73 19.25
CA THR A 40 3.77 2.77 18.22
C THR A 40 3.85 2.19 16.82
N ALA A 41 4.54 1.06 16.63
CA ALA A 41 4.63 0.36 15.35
C ALA A 41 3.30 -0.30 14.97
N ILE A 42 2.60 -0.90 15.94
CA ILE A 42 1.24 -1.42 15.71
C ILE A 42 0.31 -0.29 15.28
N GLY A 43 0.33 0.84 16.00
CA GLY A 43 -0.48 2.01 15.67
C GLY A 43 -0.19 2.56 14.26
N ALA A 44 1.09 2.65 13.88
CA ALA A 44 1.49 3.09 12.55
C ALA A 44 1.01 2.12 11.45
N VAL A 45 1.15 0.81 11.65
CA VAL A 45 0.69 -0.21 10.69
C VAL A 45 -0.82 -0.15 10.51
N VAL A 46 -1.58 -0.03 11.60
CA VAL A 46 -3.04 0.10 11.54
C VAL A 46 -3.46 1.39 10.84
N ALA A 47 -2.81 2.51 11.14
CA ALA A 47 -3.08 3.79 10.48
C ALA A 47 -2.81 3.73 8.97
N LEU A 48 -1.69 3.11 8.55
CA LEU A 48 -1.36 2.90 7.15
C LEU A 48 -2.37 1.98 6.45
N ALA A 49 -2.77 0.88 7.10
CA ALA A 49 -3.78 -0.03 6.55
C ALA A 49 -5.14 0.69 6.34
N VAL A 50 -5.58 1.49 7.31
CA VAL A 50 -6.81 2.29 7.18
C VAL A 50 -6.68 3.30 6.03
N ALA A 51 -5.56 4.01 5.94
CA ALA A 51 -5.30 4.95 4.86
C ALA A 51 -5.31 4.26 3.48
N ALA A 52 -4.72 3.06 3.37
CA ALA A 52 -4.74 2.24 2.17
C ALA A 52 -6.17 1.86 1.75
N VAL A 53 -7.00 1.40 2.68
CA VAL A 53 -8.43 1.07 2.42
C VAL A 53 -9.20 2.30 1.94
N VAL A 54 -9.03 3.44 2.60
CA VAL A 54 -9.68 4.70 2.21
C VAL A 54 -9.26 5.09 0.81
N LEU A 55 -7.95 5.07 0.51
CA LEU A 55 -7.44 5.38 -0.82
C LEU A 55 -7.94 4.39 -1.88
N ALA A 56 -8.00 3.09 -1.57
CA ALA A 56 -8.55 2.07 -2.46
C ALA A 56 -10.00 2.40 -2.88
N GLY A 57 -10.85 2.81 -1.92
CA GLY A 57 -12.22 3.27 -2.19
C GLY A 57 -12.27 4.58 -2.99
N MET A 58 -11.25 5.43 -2.85
CA MET A 58 -11.13 6.73 -3.51
C MET A 58 -10.40 6.68 -4.86
N MET A 59 -9.96 5.52 -5.36
CA MET A 59 -9.33 5.33 -6.69
C MET A 59 -10.18 5.82 -7.87
N ARG A 60 -11.42 6.24 -7.63
CA ARG A 60 -12.23 6.93 -8.62
C ARG A 60 -11.80 8.37 -8.89
N ARG A 61 -11.04 8.99 -7.98
CA ARG A 61 -10.61 10.38 -8.06
C ARG A 61 -9.20 10.47 -8.64
N PRO A 62 -8.88 11.50 -9.45
CA PRO A 62 -7.55 11.65 -10.04
C PRO A 62 -6.44 11.90 -9.00
N TRP A 63 -6.78 12.53 -7.86
CA TRP A 63 -5.83 12.79 -6.77
C TRP A 63 -5.43 11.54 -5.97
N ALA A 64 -6.15 10.43 -6.15
CA ALA A 64 -5.88 9.22 -5.38
C ALA A 64 -4.56 8.55 -5.82
N TRP A 65 -4.13 8.78 -7.07
CA TRP A 65 -2.84 8.31 -7.58
C TRP A 65 -1.63 8.94 -6.88
N PRO A 66 -1.48 10.27 -6.80
CA PRO A 66 -0.39 10.87 -6.03
C PRO A 66 -0.50 10.56 -4.52
N ALA A 67 -1.72 10.45 -3.98
CA ALA A 67 -1.90 10.06 -2.58
C ALA A 67 -1.45 8.62 -2.29
N GLY A 68 -1.71 7.67 -3.20
CA GLY A 68 -1.18 6.32 -3.09
C GLY A 68 0.34 6.28 -3.14
N THR A 69 0.98 7.10 -3.99
CA THR A 69 2.44 7.22 -4.01
C THR A 69 2.99 7.79 -2.70
N ALA A 70 2.31 8.77 -2.10
CA ALA A 70 2.68 9.31 -0.78
C ALA A 70 2.53 8.24 0.31
N LEU A 71 1.49 7.41 0.24
CA LEU A 71 1.30 6.28 1.14
C LEU A 71 2.45 5.28 1.05
N GLN A 72 2.92 4.94 -0.16
CA GLN A 72 4.08 4.05 -0.33
C GLN A 72 5.34 4.64 0.35
N GLY A 73 5.56 5.95 0.21
CA GLY A 73 6.64 6.64 0.90
C GLY A 73 6.50 6.57 2.42
N LEU A 74 5.30 6.76 2.95
CA LEU A 74 5.02 6.62 4.39
C LEU A 74 5.23 5.18 4.88
N LEU A 75 4.85 4.18 4.09
CA LEU A 75 5.08 2.78 4.44
C LEU A 75 6.58 2.44 4.44
N MET A 76 7.34 2.96 3.49
CA MET A 76 8.81 2.85 3.52
C MET A 76 9.41 3.51 4.76
N LEU A 77 8.91 4.67 5.19
CA LEU A 77 9.32 5.33 6.42
C LEU A 77 8.92 4.54 7.67
N ALA A 78 7.78 3.84 7.66
CA ALA A 78 7.41 2.92 8.74
C ALA A 78 8.39 1.73 8.86
N GLY A 79 9.17 1.46 7.81
CA GLY A 79 10.32 0.55 7.84
C GLY A 79 11.41 0.93 8.85
N LEU A 80 11.49 2.20 9.27
CA LEU A 80 12.37 2.64 10.35
C LEU A 80 11.96 2.07 11.71
N LEU A 81 10.71 1.62 11.85
CA LEU A 81 10.19 1.01 13.08
C LEU A 81 10.50 -0.49 13.13
N HIS A 82 10.51 -1.17 11.98
CA HIS A 82 10.82 -2.59 11.89
C HIS A 82 11.26 -3.00 10.48
N TRP A 83 12.31 -3.81 10.37
CA TRP A 83 12.87 -4.26 9.09
C TRP A 83 11.84 -4.96 8.19
N SER A 84 10.96 -5.78 8.78
CA SER A 84 9.88 -6.45 8.03
C SER A 84 8.91 -5.47 7.36
N LEU A 85 8.64 -4.31 7.99
CA LEU A 85 7.77 -3.28 7.40
C LEU A 85 8.46 -2.59 6.23
N PHE A 86 9.78 -2.40 6.32
CA PHE A 86 10.57 -1.88 5.20
C PHE A 86 10.49 -2.82 4.00
N ALA A 87 10.69 -4.12 4.21
CA ALA A 87 10.59 -5.12 3.15
C ALA A 87 9.20 -5.14 2.50
N LEU A 88 8.13 -5.11 3.32
CA LEU A 88 6.75 -4.99 2.82
C LEU A 88 6.56 -3.72 1.99
N GLY A 89 7.05 -2.58 2.50
CA GLY A 89 6.97 -1.29 1.83
C GLY A 89 7.66 -1.27 0.48
N VAL A 90 8.85 -1.86 0.37
CA VAL A 90 9.53 -1.99 -0.93
C VAL A 90 8.72 -2.81 -1.91
N ILE A 91 8.19 -3.97 -1.48
CA ILE A 91 7.39 -4.84 -2.36
C ILE A 91 6.14 -4.10 -2.86
N PHE A 92 5.38 -3.46 -1.97
CA PHE A 92 4.18 -2.72 -2.37
C PHE A 92 4.51 -1.48 -3.19
N ALA A 93 5.61 -0.78 -2.90
CA ALA A 93 6.06 0.35 -3.71
C ALA A 93 6.41 -0.09 -5.14
N LEU A 94 7.02 -1.26 -5.33
CA LEU A 94 7.29 -1.82 -6.66
C LEU A 94 6.00 -2.18 -7.40
N VAL A 95 5.04 -2.82 -6.73
CA VAL A 95 3.73 -3.15 -7.31
C VAL A 95 2.98 -1.87 -7.69
N TRP A 96 3.04 -0.84 -6.85
CA TRP A 96 2.44 0.47 -7.12
C TRP A 96 3.12 1.17 -8.28
N ALA A 97 4.45 1.15 -8.35
CA ALA A 97 5.22 1.71 -9.46
C ALA A 97 4.86 1.01 -10.78
N TYR A 98 4.65 -0.31 -10.76
CA TYR A 98 4.14 -1.06 -11.91
C TYR A 98 2.73 -0.60 -12.30
N ALA A 99 1.82 -0.42 -11.34
CA ALA A 99 0.48 0.12 -11.63
C ALA A 99 0.53 1.52 -12.24
N LEU A 100 1.44 2.40 -11.78
CA LEU A 100 1.68 3.72 -12.37
C LEU A 100 2.26 3.61 -13.79
N HIS A 101 3.17 2.67 -14.04
CA HIS A 101 3.71 2.42 -15.37
C HIS A 101 2.61 1.97 -16.33
N VAL A 102 1.79 0.99 -15.95
CA VAL A 102 0.64 0.52 -16.73
C VAL A 102 -0.34 1.66 -17.00
N ARG A 103 -0.63 2.50 -16.00
CA ARG A 103 -1.46 3.70 -16.18
C ARG A 103 -0.89 4.63 -17.25
N ARG A 104 0.42 4.91 -17.23
CA ARG A 104 1.07 5.80 -18.21
C ARG A 104 1.05 5.21 -19.61
N VAL A 105 1.23 3.90 -19.75
CA VAL A 105 1.24 3.22 -21.06
C VAL A 105 -0.16 3.12 -21.68
N ILE A 106 -1.20 3.03 -20.85
CA ILE A 106 -2.59 2.86 -21.33
C ILE A 106 -3.32 4.19 -21.51
N LEU A 107 -3.01 5.21 -20.69
CA LEU A 107 -3.69 6.52 -20.69
C LEU A 107 -2.84 7.66 -21.24
N GLY A 108 -1.58 7.41 -21.55
CA GLY A 108 -0.68 8.31 -22.27
C GLY A 108 -0.53 7.85 -23.72
#